data_AF-A0A5C6LWD5-F1
#
_entry.id   AF-A0A5C6LWD5-F1
#
_cell.length_a   1.000
_cell.length_b   1.000
_cell.length_c   1.000
_cell.angle_alpha   90.00
_cell.angle_beta   90.00
_cell.angle_gamma   90.00
#
_symmetry.space_group_name_H-M   'P 1'
#
loop_
_entity.id
_entity.type
_entity.pdbx_description
1 polymer ?
#
loop_
_entity_poly.entity_id
_entity_poly.type
_entity_poly.pdbx_seq_one_letter_code
_entity_poly.pdbx_strand_id
1 'polypeptide(L)'
;MTYSIVYIRILWAIKSNMQSVLTDCPHREKLSWLEQDYLMGNAIQYSYDIDLLYRKLIRDMKEAQTSEGLIPDIAPEFVFFDDHGFGFRDSPEWGSAGVIVPWLMYRWYGDKTVINEAYPMVKKYVEYLGTKAQHNILSYGLGDWFDNGPQRPGVAQLTPKGVTATAIYYYDLVLAGNMAGLLGKTAEAKLFHKQAVQVKETFNREYFNKETKVYSTGSQTAMAMPLCVGLVDEQYRQAVFSNMVDSIRQQGNKLTAGDIGFHFLVQTLQEGGASDLLYEMNNRSDVPGYGFQLAKGATTLTESWAALEQVSNNHLMLGHLMEWFYTGLGGITQQPGSIGYKQMQICPEITGDISWVKTSYNTPYGTVRSEWEKKDGKLLFRVSIPANSNAVVKLPAAKGSVITEGGKPVDPKQFQFDNERVIMHLGSGDYEFSSFK
;
A
#
# COMPACT_ATOMS: atom_id res chain seq x y z
N MET A 1 7.68 -12.85 18.40
CA MET A 1 8.16 -13.42 17.13
C MET A 1 9.04 -12.37 16.46
N THR A 2 10.21 -12.70 15.91
CA THR A 2 11.12 -11.66 15.39
C THR A 2 10.63 -11.15 14.04
N TYR A 3 10.01 -9.97 14.00
CA TYR A 3 9.63 -9.26 12.76
C TYR A 3 10.78 -9.18 11.73
N SER A 4 12.03 -9.18 12.19
CA SER A 4 13.20 -9.33 11.32
C SER A 4 13.17 -10.59 10.46
N ILE A 5 12.64 -11.71 10.96
CA ILE A 5 12.46 -12.93 10.17
C ILE A 5 11.39 -12.72 9.10
N VAL A 6 10.24 -12.12 9.45
CA VAL A 6 9.17 -11.82 8.48
C VAL A 6 9.71 -10.91 7.37
N TYR A 7 10.41 -9.83 7.74
CA TYR A 7 11.13 -8.95 6.82
C TYR A 7 12.03 -9.74 5.86
N ILE A 8 12.86 -10.64 6.39
CA ILE A 8 13.74 -11.49 5.58
C ILE A 8 12.94 -12.41 4.63
N ARG A 9 11.80 -12.99 5.05
CA ARG A 9 10.97 -13.82 4.17
C ARG A 9 10.34 -13.04 3.03
N ILE A 10 9.85 -11.83 3.30
CA ILE A 10 9.32 -10.95 2.27
C ILE A 10 10.42 -10.57 1.28
N LEU A 11 11.62 -10.20 1.75
CA LEU A 11 12.76 -9.91 0.87
C LEU A 11 13.13 -11.10 -0.02
N TRP A 12 13.15 -12.32 0.52
CA TRP A 12 13.41 -13.50 -0.29
C TRP A 12 12.31 -13.79 -1.32
N ALA A 13 11.04 -13.54 -0.97
CA ALA A 13 9.93 -13.67 -1.92
C ALA A 13 10.05 -12.65 -3.06
N ILE A 14 10.37 -11.38 -2.76
CA ILE A 14 10.64 -10.35 -3.78
C ILE A 14 11.83 -10.77 -4.65
N LYS A 15 12.97 -11.09 -4.03
CA LYS A 15 14.20 -11.43 -4.76
C LYS A 15 14.05 -12.63 -5.67
N SER A 16 13.31 -13.66 -5.24
CA SER A 16 13.10 -14.86 -6.04
C SER A 16 12.27 -14.57 -7.30
N ASN A 17 11.35 -13.61 -7.22
CA ASN A 17 10.37 -13.29 -8.25
C ASN A 17 10.74 -12.08 -9.12
N MET A 18 11.76 -11.32 -8.76
CA MET A 18 12.26 -10.22 -9.59
C MET A 18 13.20 -10.75 -10.69
N GLN A 19 12.62 -11.23 -11.80
CA GLN A 19 13.30 -11.91 -12.91
C GLN A 19 13.01 -11.23 -14.26
N SER A 20 13.60 -10.06 -14.54
CA SER A 20 13.28 -9.18 -15.71
C SER A 20 11.86 -8.57 -15.70
N VAL A 21 10.95 -9.22 -14.98
CA VAL A 21 9.60 -8.81 -14.59
C VAL A 21 9.38 -9.17 -13.11
N LEU A 22 8.24 -8.83 -12.54
CA LEU A 22 7.82 -9.36 -11.23
C LEU A 22 6.93 -10.58 -11.45
N THR A 23 7.48 -11.78 -11.29
CA THR A 23 6.71 -13.01 -11.46
C THR A 23 5.86 -13.32 -10.23
N ASP A 24 4.71 -13.96 -10.40
CA ASP A 24 3.89 -14.49 -9.30
C ASP A 24 4.67 -15.47 -8.42
N CYS A 25 5.31 -16.46 -9.05
CA CYS A 25 6.13 -17.45 -8.40
C CYS A 25 7.28 -17.91 -9.30
N PRO A 26 8.42 -18.33 -8.72
CA PRO A 26 9.61 -18.60 -9.51
C PRO A 26 9.71 -20.05 -9.98
N HIS A 27 8.73 -20.91 -9.69
CA HIS A 27 8.85 -22.36 -9.89
C HIS A 27 7.84 -22.95 -10.87
N ARG A 28 6.55 -22.56 -10.82
CA ARG A 28 5.48 -23.12 -11.66
C ARG A 28 5.14 -22.22 -12.85
N GLU A 29 4.47 -21.09 -12.61
CA GLU A 29 3.91 -20.22 -13.65
C GLU A 29 4.95 -19.26 -14.21
N LYS A 30 5.55 -18.45 -13.34
CA LYS A 30 6.58 -17.45 -13.69
C LYS A 30 6.02 -16.38 -14.62
N LEU A 31 4.76 -16.00 -14.40
CA LEU A 31 4.06 -14.99 -15.19
C LEU A 31 4.09 -13.65 -14.47
N SER A 32 4.14 -12.55 -15.24
CA SER A 32 4.16 -11.19 -14.70
C SER A 32 2.76 -10.69 -14.42
N TRP A 33 2.12 -11.25 -13.40
CA TRP A 33 0.81 -10.80 -12.92
C TRP A 33 0.91 -9.37 -12.38
N LEU A 34 0.08 -8.47 -12.93
CA LEU A 34 0.28 -7.02 -12.87
C LEU A 34 -0.12 -6.34 -11.56
N GLU A 35 -1.05 -6.91 -10.81
CA GLU A 35 -1.48 -6.40 -9.51
C GLU A 35 -0.30 -6.17 -8.55
N GLN A 36 0.70 -7.06 -8.62
CA GLN A 36 1.86 -7.04 -7.73
C GLN A 36 2.74 -5.81 -7.97
N ASP A 37 2.79 -5.30 -9.21
CA ASP A 37 3.63 -4.16 -9.57
C ASP A 37 3.28 -2.92 -8.72
N TYR A 38 2.00 -2.71 -8.40
CA TYR A 38 1.56 -1.59 -7.56
C TYR A 38 1.26 -1.99 -6.12
N LEU A 39 0.65 -3.16 -5.86
CA LEU A 39 0.31 -3.58 -4.48
C LEU A 39 1.59 -3.81 -3.66
N MET A 40 2.58 -4.49 -4.24
CA MET A 40 3.91 -4.65 -3.64
C MET A 40 4.86 -3.49 -3.98
N GLY A 41 4.45 -2.54 -4.83
CA GLY A 41 5.30 -1.46 -5.32
C GLY A 41 5.98 -0.66 -4.22
N ASN A 42 5.23 -0.24 -3.19
CA ASN A 42 5.81 0.47 -2.04
C ASN A 42 6.81 -0.41 -1.26
N ALA A 43 6.52 -1.70 -1.06
CA ALA A 43 7.42 -2.63 -0.38
C ALA A 43 8.73 -2.85 -1.16
N ILE A 44 8.61 -3.00 -2.48
CA ILE A 44 9.73 -3.26 -3.39
C ILE A 44 10.62 -2.02 -3.50
N GLN A 45 10.05 -0.83 -3.71
CA GLN A 45 10.82 0.41 -3.88
C GLN A 45 11.64 0.75 -2.62
N TYR A 46 11.13 0.44 -1.43
CA TYR A 46 11.89 0.66 -0.19
C TYR A 46 13.12 -0.26 -0.09
N SER A 47 13.07 -1.40 -0.77
CA SER A 47 14.09 -2.47 -0.70
C SER A 47 15.12 -2.38 -1.82
N TYR A 48 14.74 -1.86 -2.99
CA TYR A 48 15.54 -1.86 -4.21
C TYR A 48 15.38 -0.55 -4.99
N ASP A 49 16.42 -0.14 -5.71
CA ASP A 49 16.26 0.87 -6.76
C ASP A 49 15.62 0.22 -7.99
N ILE A 50 14.37 0.61 -8.25
CA ILE A 50 13.50 -0.05 -9.23
C ILE A 50 13.19 0.82 -10.46
N ASP A 51 13.78 2.01 -10.58
CA ASP A 51 13.40 2.99 -11.62
C ASP A 51 13.45 2.39 -13.03
N LEU A 52 14.56 1.74 -13.38
CA LEU A 52 14.75 1.14 -14.69
C LEU A 52 13.83 -0.06 -14.93
N LEU A 53 13.65 -0.92 -13.92
CA LEU A 53 12.78 -2.10 -14.03
C LEU A 53 11.33 -1.66 -14.25
N TYR A 54 10.82 -0.74 -13.43
CA TYR A 54 9.43 -0.32 -13.49
C TYR A 54 9.11 0.50 -14.75
N ARG A 55 10.07 1.28 -15.28
CA ARG A 55 9.90 1.88 -16.61
C ARG A 55 9.77 0.84 -17.71
N LYS A 56 10.49 -0.28 -17.61
CA LYS A 56 10.35 -1.40 -18.53
C LYS A 56 8.99 -2.08 -18.38
N LEU A 57 8.52 -2.33 -17.14
CA LEU A 57 7.19 -2.89 -16.88
C LEU A 57 6.07 -2.01 -17.48
N ILE A 58 6.17 -0.69 -17.34
CA ILE A 58 5.24 0.25 -17.98
C ILE A 58 5.24 0.11 -19.50
N ARG A 59 6.41 -0.14 -20.13
CA ARG A 59 6.48 -0.38 -21.58
C ARG A 59 5.90 -1.73 -21.96
N ASP A 60 6.13 -2.78 -21.18
CA ASP A 60 5.52 -4.10 -21.41
C ASP A 60 3.99 -4.00 -21.39
N MET A 61 3.41 -3.29 -20.41
CA MET A 61 1.96 -3.04 -20.34
C MET A 61 1.45 -2.25 -21.55
N LYS A 62 2.21 -1.24 -22.02
CA LYS A 62 1.87 -0.47 -23.22
C LYS A 62 1.85 -1.34 -24.47
N GLU A 63 2.80 -2.26 -24.59
CA GLU A 63 2.89 -3.18 -25.72
C GLU A 63 1.81 -4.26 -25.68
N ALA A 64 1.43 -4.73 -24.48
CA ALA A 64 0.35 -5.70 -24.29
C ALA A 64 -1.06 -5.09 -24.46
N GLN A 65 -1.21 -3.76 -24.36
CA GLN A 65 -2.52 -3.11 -24.45
C GLN A 65 -3.20 -3.36 -25.81
N THR A 66 -4.43 -3.88 -25.78
CA THR A 66 -5.18 -4.22 -27.00
C THR A 66 -5.70 -2.98 -27.73
N SER A 67 -6.23 -3.17 -28.95
CA SER A 67 -6.89 -2.13 -29.74
C SER A 67 -8.09 -1.50 -29.03
N GLU A 68 -8.79 -2.25 -28.19
CA GLU A 68 -9.97 -1.82 -27.43
C GLU A 68 -9.60 -1.09 -26.13
N GLY A 69 -8.35 -1.23 -25.69
CA GLY A 69 -7.83 -0.56 -24.49
C GLY A 69 -7.59 -1.47 -23.29
N LEU A 70 -7.98 -2.74 -23.36
CA LEU A 70 -7.67 -3.75 -22.35
C LEU A 70 -6.15 -3.84 -22.14
N ILE A 71 -5.72 -3.82 -20.89
CA ILE A 71 -4.40 -4.28 -20.47
C ILE A 71 -4.63 -5.66 -19.85
N PRO A 72 -4.10 -6.75 -20.46
CA PRO A 72 -4.25 -8.09 -19.90
C PRO A 72 -3.65 -8.19 -18.50
N ASP A 73 -4.15 -9.12 -17.69
CA ASP A 73 -3.70 -9.27 -16.29
C ASP A 73 -2.23 -9.68 -16.14
N ILE A 74 -1.59 -10.10 -17.24
CA ILE A 74 -0.15 -10.34 -17.33
C ILE A 74 0.48 -9.48 -18.44
N ALA A 75 1.65 -8.86 -18.17
CA ALA A 75 2.44 -8.22 -19.22
C ALA A 75 3.96 -8.50 -19.04
N PRO A 76 4.66 -9.03 -20.06
CA PRO A 76 4.16 -9.42 -21.39
C PRO A 76 3.14 -10.56 -21.35
N GLU A 77 2.14 -10.53 -22.24
CA GLU A 77 1.08 -11.55 -22.34
C GLU A 77 1.60 -12.83 -23.01
N PHE A 78 2.49 -13.57 -22.33
CA PHE A 78 3.05 -14.82 -22.83
C PHE A 78 2.02 -15.95 -22.94
N VAL A 79 0.95 -15.87 -22.16
CA VAL A 79 -0.15 -16.83 -22.12
C VAL A 79 -1.46 -16.09 -22.31
N PHE A 80 -2.23 -16.51 -23.29
CA PHE A 80 -3.59 -16.01 -23.49
C PHE A 80 -4.57 -16.87 -22.69
N PHE A 81 -5.18 -16.31 -21.65
CA PHE A 81 -6.21 -17.00 -20.87
C PHE A 81 -7.61 -16.79 -21.50
N ASP A 82 -8.06 -17.74 -22.33
CA ASP A 82 -9.47 -17.81 -22.75
C ASP A 82 -10.28 -18.55 -21.68
N ASP A 83 -10.49 -17.87 -20.56
CA ASP A 83 -11.16 -18.41 -19.38
C ASP A 83 -12.69 -18.16 -19.39
N HIS A 84 -13.21 -17.76 -20.55
CA HIS A 84 -14.61 -17.41 -20.78
C HIS A 84 -15.17 -16.40 -19.76
N GLY A 85 -14.34 -15.43 -19.34
CA GLY A 85 -14.74 -14.34 -18.47
C GLY A 85 -14.63 -14.68 -16.98
N PHE A 86 -13.84 -15.68 -16.61
CA PHE A 86 -13.57 -15.99 -15.21
C PHE A 86 -12.80 -14.84 -14.51
N GLY A 87 -11.85 -14.24 -15.22
CA GLY A 87 -11.14 -13.03 -14.80
C GLY A 87 -9.61 -13.12 -14.78
N PHE A 88 -8.98 -14.17 -15.30
CA PHE A 88 -7.51 -14.35 -15.41
C PHE A 88 -6.87 -13.56 -16.56
N ARG A 89 -7.67 -12.94 -17.41
CA ARG A 89 -7.20 -12.06 -18.49
C ARG A 89 -7.64 -10.61 -18.34
N ASP A 90 -8.74 -10.39 -17.63
CA ASP A 90 -9.44 -9.11 -17.53
C ASP A 90 -10.01 -8.99 -16.12
N SER A 91 -9.16 -8.61 -15.19
CA SER A 91 -9.51 -8.19 -13.84
C SER A 91 -9.15 -6.72 -13.66
N PRO A 92 -10.09 -5.86 -13.24
CA PRO A 92 -9.81 -4.44 -13.05
C PRO A 92 -8.63 -4.19 -12.12
N GLU A 93 -8.51 -4.95 -11.03
CA GLU A 93 -7.42 -4.81 -10.07
C GLU A 93 -6.04 -5.11 -10.68
N TRP A 94 -5.94 -5.94 -11.72
CA TRP A 94 -4.66 -6.28 -12.35
C TRP A 94 -4.28 -5.27 -13.42
N GLY A 95 -5.12 -5.08 -14.45
CA GLY A 95 -4.82 -4.17 -15.56
C GLY A 95 -4.65 -2.70 -15.12
N SER A 96 -5.23 -2.31 -13.98
CA SER A 96 -5.05 -0.97 -13.39
C SER A 96 -3.61 -0.67 -12.96
N ALA A 97 -2.73 -1.67 -12.91
CA ALA A 97 -1.28 -1.42 -12.81
C ALA A 97 -0.80 -0.45 -13.91
N GLY A 98 -1.38 -0.50 -15.11
CA GLY A 98 -1.09 0.44 -16.20
C GLY A 98 -1.41 1.91 -15.85
N VAL A 99 -2.29 2.15 -14.89
CA VAL A 99 -2.65 3.49 -14.40
C VAL A 99 -1.90 3.85 -13.12
N ILE A 100 -1.85 2.93 -12.16
CA ILE A 100 -1.32 3.17 -10.83
C ILE A 100 0.21 3.23 -10.84
N VAL A 101 0.89 2.32 -11.55
CA VAL A 101 2.37 2.24 -11.55
C VAL A 101 3.02 3.50 -12.11
N PRO A 102 2.58 4.10 -13.25
CA PRO A 102 3.14 5.37 -13.70
C PRO A 102 2.97 6.50 -12.69
N TRP A 103 1.83 6.56 -11.99
CA TRP A 103 1.61 7.55 -10.94
C TRP A 103 2.58 7.37 -9.78
N LEU A 104 2.73 6.14 -9.29
CA LEU A 104 3.65 5.79 -8.22
C LEU A 104 5.10 6.12 -8.58
N MET A 105 5.53 5.75 -9.79
CA MET A 105 6.86 6.10 -10.32
C MET A 105 7.12 7.61 -10.31
N TYR A 106 6.15 8.40 -10.76
CA TYR A 106 6.23 9.86 -10.65
C TYR A 106 6.31 10.34 -9.20
N ARG A 107 5.51 9.76 -8.29
CA ARG A 107 5.55 10.13 -6.86
C ARG A 107 6.88 9.76 -6.21
N TRP A 108 7.47 8.61 -6.53
CA TRP A 108 8.72 8.13 -5.90
C TRP A 108 9.96 8.81 -6.44
N TYR A 109 10.02 9.10 -7.75
CA TYR A 109 11.22 9.59 -8.41
C TYR A 109 11.12 11.02 -8.94
N GLY A 110 9.91 11.55 -9.13
CA GLY A 110 9.66 12.93 -9.58
C GLY A 110 9.89 13.22 -11.06
N ASP A 111 10.23 12.20 -11.84
CA ASP A 111 10.36 12.34 -13.29
C ASP A 111 8.99 12.33 -13.97
N LYS A 112 8.61 13.46 -14.57
CA LYS A 112 7.33 13.61 -15.30
C LYS A 112 7.31 12.90 -16.65
N THR A 113 8.45 12.49 -17.19
CA THR A 113 8.50 11.78 -18.49
C THR A 113 7.73 10.46 -18.45
N VAL A 114 7.74 9.75 -17.31
CA VAL A 114 6.96 8.52 -17.12
C VAL A 114 5.46 8.76 -17.31
N ILE A 115 4.94 9.89 -16.83
CA ILE A 115 3.54 10.27 -17.03
C ILE A 115 3.27 10.62 -18.48
N ASN A 116 4.13 11.42 -19.12
CA ASN A 116 3.99 11.76 -20.54
C ASN A 116 3.93 10.52 -21.44
N GLU A 117 4.81 9.55 -21.19
CA GLU A 117 4.91 8.32 -21.97
C GLU A 117 3.74 7.35 -21.73
N ALA A 118 3.25 7.26 -20.49
CA ALA A 118 2.20 6.32 -20.11
C ALA A 118 0.78 6.84 -20.36
N TYR A 119 0.57 8.16 -20.36
CA TYR A 119 -0.77 8.75 -20.38
C TYR A 119 -1.69 8.27 -21.52
N PRO A 120 -1.22 8.04 -22.77
CA PRO A 120 -2.06 7.46 -23.81
C PRO A 120 -2.63 6.09 -23.46
N MET A 121 -1.83 5.22 -22.84
CA MET A 121 -2.26 3.90 -22.35
C MET A 121 -3.25 4.05 -21.20
N VAL A 122 -2.95 4.92 -20.23
CA VAL A 122 -3.83 5.23 -19.09
C VAL A 122 -5.21 5.64 -19.56
N LYS A 123 -5.27 6.65 -20.45
CA LYS A 123 -6.52 7.17 -20.99
C LYS A 123 -7.34 6.05 -21.64
N LYS A 124 -6.71 5.23 -22.48
CA LYS A 124 -7.38 4.17 -23.22
C LYS A 124 -7.90 3.06 -22.28
N TYR A 125 -7.15 2.73 -21.23
CA TYR A 125 -7.56 1.73 -20.25
C TYR A 125 -8.74 2.20 -19.38
N VAL A 126 -8.73 3.44 -18.87
CA VAL A 126 -9.88 3.96 -18.11
C VAL A 126 -11.14 4.09 -18.97
N GLU A 127 -10.98 4.43 -20.25
CA GLU A 127 -12.08 4.41 -21.23
C GLU A 127 -12.60 2.99 -21.47
N TYR A 128 -11.70 1.99 -21.59
CA TYR A 128 -12.07 0.57 -21.69
C TYR A 128 -12.89 0.11 -20.48
N LEU A 129 -12.41 0.37 -19.25
CA LEU A 129 -13.16 0.06 -18.03
C LEU A 129 -14.54 0.72 -18.03
N GLY A 130 -14.62 1.97 -18.49
CA GLY A 130 -15.89 2.69 -18.66
C GLY A 130 -16.89 1.98 -19.58
N THR A 131 -16.43 1.26 -20.62
CA THR A 131 -17.32 0.47 -21.50
C THR A 131 -17.87 -0.80 -20.83
N LYS A 132 -17.16 -1.29 -19.81
CA LYS A 132 -17.51 -2.51 -19.05
C LYS A 132 -18.38 -2.18 -17.83
N ALA A 133 -18.37 -0.94 -17.38
CA ALA A 133 -19.14 -0.47 -16.23
C ALA A 133 -20.64 -0.48 -16.54
N GLN A 134 -21.43 -1.08 -15.65
CA GLN A 134 -22.89 -0.99 -15.67
C GLN A 134 -23.33 0.01 -14.60
N HIS A 135 -23.96 1.11 -15.02
CA HIS A 135 -24.36 2.19 -14.11
C HIS A 135 -23.20 2.69 -13.21
N ASN A 136 -21.98 2.78 -13.77
CA ASN A 136 -20.74 3.16 -13.06
C ASN A 136 -20.16 2.09 -12.10
N ILE A 137 -20.66 0.85 -12.11
CA ILE A 137 -20.14 -0.27 -11.30
C ILE A 137 -19.44 -1.28 -12.21
N LEU A 138 -18.25 -1.72 -11.81
CA LEU A 138 -17.60 -2.92 -12.33
C LEU A 138 -17.76 -4.05 -11.31
N SER A 139 -18.12 -5.24 -11.77
CA SER A 139 -18.41 -6.39 -10.89
C SER A 139 -17.86 -7.72 -11.42
N TYR A 140 -16.78 -7.67 -12.18
CA TYR A 140 -16.07 -8.83 -12.75
C TYR A 140 -14.60 -8.88 -12.27
N GLY A 141 -13.84 -9.87 -12.73
CA GLY A 141 -12.43 -10.07 -12.37
C GLY A 141 -12.24 -11.12 -11.28
N LEU A 142 -11.07 -11.14 -10.64
CA LEU A 142 -10.70 -12.10 -9.60
C LEU A 142 -11.12 -11.64 -8.20
N GLY A 143 -11.22 -10.32 -7.98
CA GLY A 143 -11.56 -9.73 -6.68
C GLY A 143 -10.43 -9.88 -5.66
N ASP A 144 -10.79 -9.96 -4.38
CA ASP A 144 -9.83 -10.14 -3.27
C ASP A 144 -9.26 -11.56 -3.21
N TRP A 145 -8.40 -11.88 -4.19
CA TRP A 145 -7.85 -13.21 -4.44
C TRP A 145 -7.18 -13.79 -3.19
N PHE A 146 -7.42 -15.07 -2.92
CA PHE A 146 -6.88 -15.80 -1.77
C PHE A 146 -7.24 -15.21 -0.39
N ASP A 147 -8.38 -14.55 -0.28
CA ASP A 147 -8.92 -14.18 1.03
C ASP A 147 -9.10 -15.39 1.96
N ASN A 148 -8.93 -15.16 3.26
CA ASN A 148 -8.95 -16.21 4.27
C ASN A 148 -10.38 -16.44 4.78
N GLY A 149 -11.23 -16.88 3.84
CA GLY A 149 -12.64 -17.23 4.08
C GLY A 149 -12.85 -18.65 4.60
N PRO A 150 -14.11 -19.08 4.78
CA PRO A 150 -14.46 -20.39 5.34
C PRO A 150 -14.18 -21.58 4.40
N GLN A 151 -14.07 -21.36 3.09
CA GLN A 151 -13.73 -22.38 2.10
C GLN A 151 -12.25 -22.31 1.72
N ARG A 152 -11.79 -23.26 0.90
CA ARG A 152 -10.42 -23.30 0.41
C ARG A 152 -10.06 -21.98 -0.31
N PRO A 153 -8.94 -21.30 0.06
CA PRO A 153 -8.47 -20.09 -0.60
C PRO A 153 -8.30 -20.25 -2.11
N GLY A 154 -8.59 -19.18 -2.84
CA GLY A 154 -8.65 -19.13 -4.30
C GLY A 154 -9.48 -17.92 -4.73
N VAL A 155 -10.66 -18.19 -5.28
CA VAL A 155 -11.66 -17.14 -5.58
C VAL A 155 -12.09 -16.43 -4.30
N ALA A 156 -12.20 -15.10 -4.37
CA ALA A 156 -12.65 -14.25 -3.27
C ALA A 156 -14.01 -14.70 -2.70
N GLN A 157 -14.10 -14.79 -1.37
CA GLN A 157 -15.27 -15.35 -0.66
C GLN A 157 -15.99 -14.30 0.21
N LEU A 158 -15.24 -13.35 0.76
CA LEU A 158 -15.68 -12.43 1.81
C LEU A 158 -16.06 -11.07 1.25
N THR A 159 -15.49 -10.68 0.11
CA THR A 159 -15.70 -9.37 -0.51
C THR A 159 -16.26 -9.53 -1.92
N PRO A 160 -17.45 -8.98 -2.23
CA PRO A 160 -17.97 -9.02 -3.59
C PRO A 160 -17.02 -8.34 -4.58
N LYS A 161 -16.81 -8.93 -5.75
CA LYS A 161 -15.98 -8.36 -6.84
C LYS A 161 -16.38 -6.93 -7.19
N GLY A 162 -17.67 -6.61 -7.10
CA GLY A 162 -18.22 -5.26 -7.26
C GLY A 162 -17.53 -4.19 -6.42
N VAL A 163 -17.14 -4.55 -5.20
CA VAL A 163 -16.49 -3.65 -4.24
C VAL A 163 -15.05 -3.37 -4.67
N THR A 164 -14.26 -4.40 -4.94
CA THR A 164 -12.83 -4.27 -5.27
C THR A 164 -12.65 -3.63 -6.65
N ALA A 165 -13.35 -4.14 -7.67
CA ALA A 165 -13.25 -3.67 -9.04
C ALA A 165 -13.69 -2.22 -9.21
N THR A 166 -14.81 -1.82 -8.59
CA THR A 166 -15.28 -0.43 -8.66
C THR A 166 -14.41 0.51 -7.85
N ALA A 167 -13.85 0.06 -6.71
CA ALA A 167 -12.94 0.88 -5.92
C ALA A 167 -11.65 1.21 -6.67
N ILE A 168 -11.08 0.22 -7.36
CA ILE A 168 -9.92 0.45 -8.24
C ILE A 168 -10.29 1.34 -9.43
N TYR A 169 -11.43 1.11 -10.09
CA TYR A 169 -11.86 1.98 -11.19
C TYR A 169 -12.06 3.45 -10.78
N TYR A 170 -12.64 3.68 -9.61
CA TYR A 170 -12.69 5.03 -9.03
C TYR A 170 -11.28 5.63 -8.86
N TYR A 171 -10.36 4.86 -8.30
CA TYR A 171 -8.99 5.29 -8.07
C TYR A 171 -8.28 5.63 -9.39
N ASP A 172 -8.43 4.78 -10.41
CA ASP A 172 -7.93 4.98 -11.76
C ASP A 172 -8.44 6.28 -12.39
N LEU A 173 -9.73 6.59 -12.28
CA LEU A 173 -10.29 7.84 -12.79
C LEU A 173 -9.71 9.07 -12.07
N VAL A 174 -9.49 8.97 -10.74
CA VAL A 174 -8.84 10.04 -9.97
C VAL A 174 -7.40 10.24 -10.46
N LEU A 175 -6.63 9.16 -10.61
CA LEU A 175 -5.25 9.22 -11.06
C LEU A 175 -5.13 9.71 -12.51
N ALA A 176 -5.97 9.23 -13.42
CA ALA A 176 -6.03 9.69 -14.80
C ALA A 176 -6.36 11.19 -14.88
N GLY A 177 -7.28 11.68 -14.05
CA GLY A 177 -7.57 13.11 -13.93
C GLY A 177 -6.38 13.93 -13.43
N ASN A 178 -5.69 13.44 -12.40
CA ASN A 178 -4.49 14.08 -11.84
C ASN A 178 -3.34 14.14 -12.87
N MET A 179 -3.09 13.03 -13.59
CA MET A 179 -2.11 12.98 -14.66
C MET A 179 -2.47 13.93 -15.79
N ALA A 180 -3.73 13.96 -16.23
CA ALA A 180 -4.20 14.89 -17.25
C ALA A 180 -3.94 16.35 -16.84
N GLY A 181 -4.23 16.68 -15.57
CA GLY A 181 -3.95 18.00 -14.99
C GLY A 181 -2.46 18.35 -15.02
N LEU A 182 -1.60 17.41 -14.64
CA LEU A 182 -0.13 17.56 -14.67
C LEU A 182 0.40 17.86 -16.09
N LEU A 183 -0.27 17.30 -17.10
CA LEU A 183 0.05 17.48 -18.52
C LEU A 183 -0.65 18.69 -19.17
N GLY A 184 -1.39 19.49 -18.41
CA GLY A 184 -2.14 20.65 -18.94
C GLY A 184 -3.38 20.28 -19.76
N LYS A 185 -3.83 19.03 -19.72
CA LYS A 185 -5.01 18.51 -20.42
C LYS A 185 -6.30 18.76 -19.62
N THR A 186 -6.62 20.04 -19.40
CA THR A 186 -7.67 20.47 -18.47
C THR A 186 -9.06 19.89 -18.75
N ALA A 187 -9.43 19.70 -20.02
CA ALA A 187 -10.72 19.11 -20.38
C ALA A 187 -10.81 17.62 -19.99
N GLU A 188 -9.76 16.85 -20.26
CA GLU A 188 -9.66 15.43 -19.88
C GLU A 188 -9.62 15.29 -18.36
N ALA A 189 -8.87 16.15 -17.66
CA ALA A 189 -8.85 16.18 -16.19
C ALA A 189 -10.24 16.36 -15.57
N LYS A 190 -11.00 17.37 -16.07
CA LYS A 190 -12.36 17.64 -15.60
C LYS A 190 -13.31 16.47 -15.90
N LEU A 191 -13.16 15.82 -17.06
CA LEU A 191 -13.98 14.67 -17.43
C LEU A 191 -13.78 13.50 -16.47
N PHE A 192 -12.54 13.07 -16.27
CA PHE A 192 -12.23 11.91 -15.41
C PHE A 192 -12.60 12.16 -13.95
N HIS A 193 -12.33 13.37 -13.42
CA HIS A 193 -12.77 13.71 -12.07
C HIS A 193 -14.30 13.73 -11.92
N LYS A 194 -15.04 14.18 -12.95
CA LYS A 194 -16.51 14.12 -12.94
C LYS A 194 -16.99 12.66 -12.93
N GLN A 195 -16.40 11.79 -13.73
CA GLN A 195 -16.74 10.36 -13.74
C GLN A 195 -16.43 9.71 -12.38
N ALA A 196 -15.28 10.03 -11.78
CA ALA A 196 -14.91 9.54 -10.45
C ALA A 196 -15.97 9.91 -9.39
N VAL A 197 -16.49 11.15 -9.42
CA VAL A 197 -17.58 11.58 -8.52
C VAL A 197 -18.84 10.72 -8.74
N GLN A 198 -19.22 10.47 -9.99
CA GLN A 198 -20.41 9.65 -10.31
C GLN A 198 -20.24 8.18 -9.87
N VAL A 199 -19.03 7.62 -10.02
CA VAL A 199 -18.67 6.29 -9.51
C VAL A 199 -18.78 6.28 -7.98
N LYS A 200 -18.19 7.27 -7.28
CA LYS A 200 -18.26 7.38 -5.81
C LYS A 200 -19.69 7.44 -5.30
N GLU A 201 -20.53 8.28 -5.90
CA GLU A 201 -21.94 8.39 -5.53
C GLU A 201 -22.70 7.08 -5.71
N THR A 202 -22.41 6.36 -6.80
CA THR A 202 -23.07 5.07 -7.10
C THR A 202 -22.56 3.96 -6.20
N PHE A 203 -21.24 3.88 -5.98
CA PHE A 203 -20.61 2.96 -5.05
C PHE A 203 -21.15 3.12 -3.64
N ASN A 204 -21.23 4.34 -3.12
CA ASN A 204 -21.76 4.60 -1.78
C ASN A 204 -23.26 4.30 -1.68
N ARG A 205 -24.03 4.50 -2.76
CA ARG A 205 -25.45 4.10 -2.77
C ARG A 205 -25.62 2.58 -2.72
N GLU A 206 -24.75 1.83 -3.39
CA GLU A 206 -24.87 0.37 -3.50
C GLU A 206 -24.27 -0.36 -2.29
N TYR A 207 -23.11 0.08 -1.82
CA TYR A 207 -22.32 -0.68 -0.85
C TYR A 207 -22.25 -0.05 0.55
N PHE A 208 -22.63 1.22 0.77
CA PHE A 208 -22.53 1.83 2.10
C PHE A 208 -23.86 1.84 2.85
N ASN A 209 -23.89 1.22 4.03
CA ASN A 209 -25.00 1.36 4.95
C ASN A 209 -24.78 2.57 5.89
N LYS A 210 -25.60 3.61 5.73
CA LYS A 210 -25.52 4.85 6.52
C LYS A 210 -25.91 4.66 7.99
N GLU A 211 -26.68 3.65 8.37
CA GLU A 211 -27.07 3.43 9.77
C GLU A 211 -25.96 2.73 10.53
N THR A 212 -25.47 1.61 9.97
CA THR A 212 -24.42 0.80 10.61
C THR A 212 -23.01 1.33 10.37
N LYS A 213 -22.83 2.24 9.40
CA LYS A 213 -21.51 2.73 8.93
C LYS A 213 -20.61 1.58 8.45
N VAL A 214 -21.20 0.58 7.81
CA VAL A 214 -20.50 -0.59 7.27
C VAL A 214 -20.63 -0.62 5.76
N TYR A 215 -19.54 -0.96 5.08
CA TYR A 215 -19.53 -1.24 3.66
C TYR A 215 -19.74 -2.73 3.39
N SER A 216 -20.71 -3.06 2.52
CA SER A 216 -20.99 -4.40 2.02
C SER A 216 -21.02 -5.45 3.14
N THR A 217 -20.21 -6.50 3.04
CA THR A 217 -20.11 -7.60 4.01
C THR A 217 -19.42 -7.21 5.32
N GLY A 218 -18.81 -6.02 5.41
CA GLY A 218 -17.99 -5.62 6.56
C GLY A 218 -16.68 -6.40 6.68
N SER A 219 -16.25 -7.11 5.63
CA SER A 219 -14.93 -7.73 5.56
C SER A 219 -13.81 -6.67 5.69
N GLN A 220 -12.60 -7.11 6.04
CA GLN A 220 -11.44 -6.22 6.12
C GLN A 220 -11.24 -5.41 4.83
N THR A 221 -11.33 -6.09 3.70
CA THR A 221 -11.19 -5.48 2.36
C THR A 221 -12.33 -4.53 2.03
N ALA A 222 -13.58 -4.93 2.30
CA ALA A 222 -14.76 -4.11 2.01
C ALA A 222 -14.77 -2.79 2.80
N MET A 223 -14.18 -2.78 3.99
CA MET A 223 -14.04 -1.59 4.83
C MET A 223 -12.78 -0.77 4.48
N ALA A 224 -11.64 -1.44 4.27
CA ALA A 224 -10.35 -0.78 4.10
C ALA A 224 -10.19 -0.11 2.73
N MET A 225 -10.55 -0.79 1.64
CA MET A 225 -10.39 -0.24 0.29
C MET A 225 -11.06 1.14 0.10
N PRO A 226 -12.36 1.32 0.42
CA PRO A 226 -12.99 2.62 0.23
C PRO A 226 -12.41 3.73 1.13
N LEU A 227 -11.92 3.38 2.33
CA LEU A 227 -11.21 4.33 3.19
C LEU A 227 -9.90 4.77 2.53
N CYS A 228 -9.13 3.81 2.01
CA CYS A 228 -7.83 4.07 1.43
C CYS A 228 -7.91 4.89 0.13
N VAL A 229 -8.79 4.50 -0.81
CA VAL A 229 -8.86 5.18 -2.11
C VAL A 229 -9.66 6.50 -2.08
N GLY A 230 -10.37 6.80 -0.99
CA GLY A 230 -11.12 8.04 -0.82
C GLY A 230 -12.59 7.99 -1.24
N LEU A 231 -13.19 6.80 -1.27
CA LEU A 231 -14.62 6.60 -1.54
C LEU A 231 -15.52 6.93 -0.36
N VAL A 232 -15.03 6.82 0.88
CA VAL A 232 -15.81 7.20 2.06
C VAL A 232 -16.02 8.72 2.08
N ASP A 233 -17.24 9.16 2.37
CA ASP A 233 -17.51 10.58 2.61
C ASP A 233 -16.87 11.02 3.93
N GLU A 234 -16.26 12.20 3.96
CA GLU A 234 -15.42 12.66 5.07
C GLU A 234 -16.13 12.57 6.43
N GLN A 235 -17.42 12.92 6.48
CA GLN A 235 -18.25 12.84 7.69
C GLN A 235 -18.41 11.43 8.28
N TYR A 236 -18.18 10.37 7.48
CA TYR A 236 -18.27 8.98 7.92
C TYR A 236 -16.91 8.31 8.06
N ARG A 237 -15.83 8.93 7.58
CA ARG A 237 -14.49 8.33 7.53
C ARG A 237 -14.05 7.76 8.89
N GLN A 238 -14.14 8.57 9.95
CA GLN A 238 -13.75 8.13 11.29
C GLN A 238 -14.64 6.99 11.82
N ALA A 239 -15.95 7.05 11.59
CA ALA A 239 -16.87 6.02 12.08
C ALA A 239 -16.67 4.67 11.37
N VAL A 240 -16.46 4.69 10.06
CA VAL A 240 -16.15 3.49 9.27
C VAL A 240 -14.82 2.90 9.71
N PHE A 241 -13.79 3.73 9.93
CA PHE A 241 -12.50 3.29 10.44
C PHE A 241 -12.61 2.65 11.83
N SER A 242 -13.26 3.32 12.79
CA SER A 242 -13.48 2.78 14.14
C SER A 242 -14.23 1.45 14.10
N ASN A 243 -15.31 1.34 13.31
CA ASN A 243 -16.05 0.09 13.16
C ASN A 243 -15.20 -1.04 12.57
N MET A 244 -14.32 -0.74 11.60
CA MET A 244 -13.40 -1.72 11.05
C MET A 244 -12.43 -2.23 12.12
N VAL A 245 -11.79 -1.33 12.88
CA VAL A 245 -10.87 -1.67 13.98
C VAL A 245 -11.58 -2.51 15.03
N ASP A 246 -12.76 -2.09 15.47
CA ASP A 246 -13.55 -2.82 16.47
C ASP A 246 -13.95 -4.21 16.00
N SER A 247 -14.38 -4.34 14.74
CA SER A 247 -14.71 -5.62 14.13
C SER A 247 -13.50 -6.58 14.09
N ILE A 248 -12.32 -6.08 13.68
CA ILE A 248 -11.09 -6.89 13.67
C ILE A 248 -10.75 -7.37 15.08
N ARG A 249 -10.84 -6.49 16.10
CA ARG A 249 -10.60 -6.84 17.50
C ARG A 249 -11.58 -7.88 18.01
N GLN A 250 -12.87 -7.71 17.74
CA GLN A 250 -13.92 -8.66 18.13
C GLN A 250 -13.76 -10.03 17.47
N GLN A 251 -13.22 -10.09 16.26
CA GLN A 251 -12.92 -11.33 15.55
C GLN A 251 -11.56 -11.95 15.93
N GLY A 252 -10.91 -11.40 16.96
CA GLY A 252 -9.69 -11.94 17.54
C GLY A 252 -8.43 -11.61 16.74
N ASN A 253 -8.38 -10.45 16.08
CA ASN A 253 -7.21 -9.95 15.32
C ASN A 253 -6.73 -10.89 14.21
N LYS A 254 -7.64 -11.64 13.58
CA LYS A 254 -7.29 -12.56 12.49
C LYS A 254 -7.15 -11.82 11.16
N LEU A 255 -6.24 -12.27 10.29
CA LEU A 255 -6.18 -11.82 8.91
C LEU A 255 -7.28 -12.51 8.09
N THR A 256 -8.09 -11.71 7.40
CA THR A 256 -9.13 -12.21 6.48
C THR A 256 -8.96 -11.70 5.06
N ALA A 257 -8.33 -10.53 4.87
CA ALA A 257 -8.08 -9.97 3.54
C ALA A 257 -7.17 -10.87 2.67
N GLY A 258 -7.47 -10.90 1.38
CA GLY A 258 -6.66 -11.53 0.36
C GLY A 258 -5.56 -10.62 -0.16
N ASP A 259 -5.06 -10.92 -1.35
CA ASP A 259 -3.99 -10.21 -2.02
C ASP A 259 -4.29 -8.71 -2.20
N ILE A 260 -5.42 -8.40 -2.85
CA ILE A 260 -5.85 -7.02 -3.12
C ILE A 260 -6.06 -6.28 -1.80
N GLY A 261 -6.88 -6.84 -0.93
CA GLY A 261 -7.37 -6.15 0.25
C GLY A 261 -6.33 -5.93 1.34
N PHE A 262 -5.35 -6.84 1.46
CA PHE A 262 -4.37 -6.75 2.55
C PHE A 262 -3.48 -5.51 2.41
N HIS A 263 -3.14 -5.09 1.18
CA HIS A 263 -2.44 -3.84 0.91
C HIS A 263 -3.19 -2.63 1.52
N PHE A 264 -4.47 -2.49 1.17
CA PHE A 264 -5.30 -1.38 1.62
C PHE A 264 -5.60 -1.46 3.12
N LEU A 265 -5.68 -2.66 3.69
CA LEU A 265 -5.82 -2.85 5.13
C LEU A 265 -4.61 -2.33 5.90
N VAL A 266 -3.39 -2.66 5.44
CA VAL A 266 -2.15 -2.16 6.04
C VAL A 266 -2.10 -0.64 6.00
N GLN A 267 -2.37 -0.04 4.84
CA GLN A 267 -2.38 1.42 4.68
C GLN A 267 -3.44 2.09 5.57
N THR A 268 -4.68 1.57 5.56
CA THR A 268 -5.78 2.15 6.33
C THR A 268 -5.52 2.08 7.83
N LEU A 269 -5.03 0.95 8.35
CA LEU A 269 -4.71 0.81 9.77
C LEU A 269 -3.56 1.75 10.17
N GLN A 270 -2.53 1.87 9.34
CA GLN A 270 -1.43 2.78 9.60
C GLN A 270 -1.88 4.25 9.61
N GLU A 271 -2.56 4.70 8.55
CA GLU A 271 -3.01 6.10 8.41
C GLU A 271 -4.02 6.50 9.48
N GLY A 272 -4.85 5.56 9.94
CA GLY A 272 -5.80 5.78 11.03
C GLY A 272 -5.20 5.63 12.44
N GLY A 273 -3.88 5.41 12.56
CA GLY A 273 -3.19 5.35 13.85
C GLY A 273 -3.33 4.04 14.62
N ALA A 274 -3.71 2.94 13.96
CA ALA A 274 -3.88 1.60 14.55
C ALA A 274 -2.66 0.68 14.31
N SER A 275 -1.44 1.21 14.49
CA SER A 275 -0.20 0.41 14.37
C SER A 275 -0.04 -0.62 15.48
N ASP A 276 -0.72 -0.46 16.61
CA ASP A 276 -0.87 -1.47 17.66
C ASP A 276 -1.62 -2.70 17.14
N LEU A 277 -2.73 -2.48 16.43
CA LEU A 277 -3.50 -3.56 15.84
C LEU A 277 -2.72 -4.28 14.73
N LEU A 278 -2.01 -3.55 13.87
CA LEU A 278 -1.10 -4.16 12.88
C LEU A 278 -0.06 -5.06 13.57
N TYR A 279 0.49 -4.61 14.69
CA TYR A 279 1.42 -5.42 15.47
C TYR A 279 0.74 -6.69 16.03
N GLU A 280 -0.45 -6.57 16.62
CA GLU A 280 -1.16 -7.70 17.23
C GLU A 280 -1.61 -8.75 16.20
N MET A 281 -2.07 -8.30 15.03
CA MET A 281 -2.49 -9.20 13.94
C MET A 281 -1.33 -10.05 13.41
N ASN A 282 -0.10 -9.50 13.39
CA ASN A 282 1.04 -10.10 12.71
C ASN A 282 2.08 -10.74 13.67
N ASN A 283 2.13 -10.35 14.94
CA ASN A 283 3.03 -10.94 15.94
C ASN A 283 2.42 -12.17 16.63
N ARG A 284 1.97 -13.14 15.84
CA ARG A 284 1.35 -14.38 16.34
C ARG A 284 1.46 -15.51 15.32
N SER A 285 1.26 -16.74 15.77
CA SER A 285 1.43 -17.94 14.94
C SER A 285 0.33 -18.99 15.13
N ASP A 286 -0.72 -18.68 15.88
CA ASP A 286 -1.83 -19.59 16.20
C ASP A 286 -2.94 -19.60 15.15
N VAL A 287 -2.94 -18.63 14.22
CA VAL A 287 -3.91 -18.49 13.11
C VAL A 287 -3.17 -18.18 11.80
N PRO A 288 -3.76 -18.50 10.62
CA PRO A 288 -3.16 -18.17 9.32
C PRO A 288 -2.66 -16.73 9.23
N GLY A 289 -1.44 -16.56 8.75
CA GLY A 289 -0.68 -15.31 8.83
C GLY A 289 0.82 -15.56 8.76
N TYR A 290 1.64 -14.50 8.81
CA TYR A 290 3.10 -14.64 8.68
C TYR A 290 3.71 -15.59 9.70
N GLY A 291 3.33 -15.48 10.98
CA GLY A 291 3.90 -16.34 12.01
C GLY A 291 3.50 -17.80 11.88
N PHE A 292 2.31 -18.05 11.33
CA PHE A 292 1.85 -19.40 11.02
C PHE A 292 2.65 -20.02 9.87
N GLN A 293 2.93 -19.24 8.81
CA GLN A 293 3.83 -19.67 7.74
C GLN A 293 5.23 -20.01 8.30
N LEU A 294 5.78 -19.16 9.17
CA LEU A 294 7.07 -19.40 9.83
C LEU A 294 7.05 -20.66 10.71
N ALA A 295 6.00 -20.87 11.50
CA ALA A 295 5.85 -22.05 12.34
C ALA A 295 5.76 -23.35 11.53
N LYS A 296 5.26 -23.28 10.29
CA LYS A 296 5.27 -24.37 9.32
C LYS A 296 6.60 -24.55 8.58
N GLY A 297 7.61 -23.74 8.88
CA GLY A 297 8.95 -23.85 8.28
C GLY A 297 9.12 -23.12 6.94
N ALA A 298 8.19 -22.23 6.57
CA ALA A 298 8.30 -21.47 5.33
C ALA A 298 9.57 -20.58 5.33
N THR A 299 10.37 -20.67 4.27
CA THR A 299 11.61 -19.90 4.10
C THR A 299 11.45 -18.69 3.18
N THR A 300 10.31 -18.59 2.52
CA THR A 300 9.77 -17.49 1.70
C THR A 300 8.30 -17.27 2.08
N LEU A 301 7.64 -16.26 1.50
CA LEU A 301 6.18 -16.13 1.63
C LEU A 301 5.45 -17.15 0.77
N THR A 302 4.32 -17.64 1.27
CA THR A 302 3.43 -18.58 0.57
C THR A 302 2.25 -17.85 -0.07
N GLU A 303 1.67 -18.43 -1.14
CA GLU A 303 0.49 -17.88 -1.84
C GLU A 303 -0.74 -17.80 -0.93
N SER A 304 -0.90 -18.75 -0.01
CA SER A 304 -2.00 -18.74 0.96
C SER A 304 -1.55 -18.37 2.36
N TRP A 305 -2.37 -17.63 3.12
CA TRP A 305 -2.12 -17.38 4.55
C TRP A 305 -1.94 -18.65 5.38
N ALA A 306 -2.64 -19.73 5.03
CA ALA A 306 -2.60 -21.01 5.72
C ALA A 306 -1.40 -21.90 5.33
N ALA A 307 -0.48 -21.42 4.47
CA ALA A 307 0.65 -22.20 3.91
C ALA A 307 0.20 -23.60 3.46
N LEU A 308 -0.68 -23.64 2.45
CA LEU A 308 -1.14 -24.88 1.83
C LEU A 308 0.00 -25.49 0.98
N GLU A 309 0.11 -26.81 1.00
CA GLU A 309 1.19 -27.52 0.30
C GLU A 309 0.97 -27.58 -1.22
N GLN A 310 -0.29 -27.52 -1.66
CA GLN A 310 -0.67 -27.69 -3.07
C GLN A 310 -0.77 -26.35 -3.85
N VAL A 311 -0.23 -25.27 -3.30
CA VAL A 311 -0.16 -23.94 -3.93
C VAL A 311 1.29 -23.43 -3.88
N SER A 312 1.60 -22.28 -4.46
CA SER A 312 2.97 -21.75 -4.41
C SER A 312 3.41 -21.46 -2.97
N ASN A 313 4.62 -21.91 -2.64
CA ASN A 313 5.28 -21.58 -1.37
C ASN A 313 6.41 -20.55 -1.54
N ASN A 314 6.42 -19.86 -2.68
CA ASN A 314 7.27 -18.70 -2.95
C ASN A 314 6.50 -17.71 -3.82
N HIS A 315 5.80 -16.77 -3.17
CA HIS A 315 4.92 -15.79 -3.81
C HIS A 315 5.01 -14.46 -3.05
N LEU A 316 5.18 -13.32 -3.72
CA LEU A 316 5.38 -12.04 -3.03
C LEU A 316 4.08 -11.28 -2.67
N MET A 317 2.96 -11.63 -3.29
CA MET A 317 1.69 -10.88 -3.20
C MET A 317 1.18 -10.60 -1.76
N LEU A 318 1.52 -11.44 -0.77
CA LEU A 318 1.13 -11.19 0.62
C LEU A 318 2.14 -10.35 1.41
N GLY A 319 3.16 -9.78 0.79
CA GLY A 319 4.30 -9.12 1.45
C GLY A 319 4.07 -7.68 1.91
N HIS A 320 2.84 -7.19 1.90
CA HIS A 320 2.50 -5.77 2.13
C HIS A 320 2.92 -5.23 3.50
N LEU A 321 3.12 -6.11 4.51
CA LEU A 321 3.61 -5.68 5.83
C LEU A 321 5.01 -5.06 5.78
N MET A 322 5.77 -5.34 4.71
CA MET A 322 7.05 -4.66 4.46
C MET A 322 6.89 -3.15 4.45
N GLU A 323 5.82 -2.62 3.83
CA GLU A 323 5.55 -1.18 3.80
C GLU A 323 5.50 -0.61 5.22
N TRP A 324 4.74 -1.25 6.12
CA TRP A 324 4.62 -0.84 7.52
C TRP A 324 5.95 -0.84 8.29
N PHE A 325 6.90 -1.71 7.95
CA PHE A 325 8.23 -1.66 8.56
C PHE A 325 8.97 -0.35 8.23
N TYR A 326 8.79 0.19 7.02
CA TYR A 326 9.39 1.45 6.60
C TYR A 326 8.58 2.66 7.05
N THR A 327 7.26 2.64 6.81
CA THR A 327 6.38 3.80 6.95
C THR A 327 5.75 3.91 8.33
N GLY A 328 5.55 2.79 9.03
CA GLY A 328 5.04 2.74 10.40
C GLY A 328 6.19 2.70 11.39
N LEU A 329 6.87 1.55 11.52
CA LEU A 329 7.95 1.35 12.49
C LEU A 329 9.12 2.32 12.27
N GLY A 330 9.56 2.48 11.02
CA GLY A 330 10.55 3.48 10.63
C GLY A 330 9.99 4.89 10.48
N GLY A 331 8.69 5.03 10.23
CA GLY A 331 8.03 6.34 10.11
C GLY A 331 8.35 7.12 8.84
N ILE A 332 9.06 6.55 7.87
CA ILE A 332 9.58 7.29 6.70
C ILE A 332 8.51 7.34 5.61
N THR A 333 7.94 8.53 5.34
CA THR A 333 7.00 8.74 4.24
C THR A 333 7.25 10.07 3.52
N GLN A 334 6.52 10.34 2.43
CA GLN A 334 6.50 11.65 1.79
C GLN A 334 5.43 12.55 2.43
N GLN A 335 5.66 13.85 2.52
CA GLN A 335 4.59 14.80 2.89
C GLN A 335 3.47 14.79 1.84
N PRO A 336 2.22 15.08 2.23
CA PRO A 336 1.14 15.33 1.28
C PRO A 336 1.54 16.36 0.22
N GLY A 337 1.34 16.03 -1.06
CA GLY A 337 1.73 16.88 -2.20
C GLY A 337 3.22 16.85 -2.56
N SER A 338 4.07 16.22 -1.76
CA SER A 338 5.49 16.04 -2.06
C SER A 338 5.71 15.01 -3.18
N ILE A 339 6.78 15.23 -3.95
CA ILE A 339 7.22 14.44 -5.09
C ILE A 339 8.69 14.10 -4.92
N GLY A 340 9.06 12.84 -5.17
CA GLY A 340 10.44 12.39 -5.13
C GLY A 340 11.06 12.35 -3.74
N TYR A 341 10.26 12.37 -2.67
CA TYR A 341 10.73 12.53 -1.28
C TYR A 341 11.47 13.85 -1.01
N LYS A 342 11.20 14.91 -1.79
CA LYS A 342 11.80 16.23 -1.56
C LYS A 342 11.45 16.82 -0.20
N GLN A 343 10.19 16.61 0.21
CA GLN A 343 9.68 16.88 1.56
C GLN A 343 9.17 15.58 2.16
N MET A 344 9.71 15.19 3.30
CA MET A 344 9.44 13.92 3.97
C MET A 344 8.63 14.10 5.26
N GLN A 345 7.99 13.02 5.69
CA GLN A 345 7.57 12.84 7.07
C GLN A 345 8.45 11.78 7.72
N ILE A 346 8.82 12.01 8.98
CA ILE A 346 9.46 10.99 9.82
C ILE A 346 8.62 10.87 11.09
N CYS A 347 7.76 9.87 11.15
CA CYS A 347 6.78 9.66 12.21
C CYS A 347 6.81 8.20 12.69
N PRO A 348 7.86 7.76 13.42
CA PRO A 348 7.98 6.37 13.81
C PRO A 348 6.88 5.96 14.81
N GLU A 349 6.41 4.73 14.67
CA GLU A 349 5.44 4.09 15.54
C GLU A 349 6.12 3.12 16.50
N ILE A 350 5.91 3.35 17.80
CA ILE A 350 6.49 2.54 18.87
C ILE A 350 5.38 1.62 19.40
N THR A 351 5.41 0.37 18.97
CA THR A 351 4.33 -0.59 19.24
C THR A 351 4.82 -1.86 19.92
N GLY A 352 3.93 -2.49 20.69
CA GLY A 352 4.16 -3.78 21.32
C GLY A 352 5.45 -3.87 22.14
N ASP A 353 6.13 -5.01 22.01
CA ASP A 353 7.39 -5.31 22.71
C ASP A 353 8.64 -4.86 21.93
N ILE A 354 8.47 -4.20 20.78
CA ILE A 354 9.60 -3.76 19.95
C ILE A 354 10.40 -2.72 20.74
N SER A 355 11.68 -3.02 20.98
CA SER A 355 12.59 -2.19 21.77
C SER A 355 13.45 -1.26 20.93
N TRP A 356 13.66 -1.59 19.66
CA TRP A 356 14.39 -0.74 18.73
C TRP A 356 14.02 -1.04 17.28
N VAL A 357 14.19 -0.05 16.41
CA VAL A 357 14.06 -0.16 14.96
C VAL A 357 15.15 0.69 14.32
N LYS A 358 15.72 0.18 13.22
CA LYS A 358 16.62 0.94 12.35
C LYS A 358 16.14 0.82 10.92
N THR A 359 15.72 1.93 10.35
CA THR A 359 15.21 1.98 8.99
C THR A 359 16.00 3.01 8.19
N SER A 360 16.41 2.63 6.99
CA SER A 360 17.02 3.53 6.02
C SER A 360 16.37 3.32 4.66
N TYR A 361 16.22 4.41 3.90
CA TYR A 361 15.68 4.37 2.56
C TYR A 361 16.48 5.30 1.63
N ASN A 362 16.77 4.84 0.42
CA ASN A 362 17.50 5.60 -0.59
C ASN A 362 16.50 6.37 -1.45
N THR A 363 16.32 7.65 -1.15
CA THR A 363 15.52 8.57 -1.97
C THR A 363 16.32 9.05 -3.18
N PRO A 364 15.68 9.69 -4.18
CA PRO A 364 16.38 10.42 -5.24
C PRO A 364 17.37 11.50 -4.75
N TYR A 365 17.23 11.96 -3.50
CA TYR A 365 18.11 12.98 -2.90
C TYR A 365 19.23 12.38 -2.04
N GLY A 366 19.22 11.06 -1.81
CA GLY A 366 20.15 10.35 -0.95
C GLY A 366 19.45 9.56 0.16
N THR A 367 20.24 8.99 1.08
CA THR A 367 19.73 8.13 2.14
C THR A 367 19.07 8.94 3.26
N VAL A 368 17.80 8.66 3.54
CA VAL A 368 17.12 9.05 4.77
C VAL A 368 17.25 7.92 5.80
N ARG A 369 17.44 8.27 7.08
CA ARG A 369 17.46 7.32 8.20
C ARG A 369 16.50 7.74 9.28
N SER A 370 15.84 6.74 9.87
CA SER A 370 15.00 6.88 11.05
C SER A 370 15.25 5.67 11.94
N GLU A 371 15.92 5.90 13.05
CA GLU A 371 16.25 4.88 14.03
C GLU A 371 15.70 5.30 15.39
N TRP A 372 15.17 4.35 16.14
CA TRP A 372 14.77 4.58 17.52
C TRP A 372 15.10 3.40 18.43
N GLU A 373 15.30 3.68 19.71
CA GLU A 373 15.62 2.69 20.74
C GLU A 373 15.05 3.12 22.10
N LYS A 374 14.41 2.17 22.80
CA LYS A 374 14.04 2.27 24.22
C LYS A 374 15.28 1.92 25.05
N LYS A 375 15.88 2.91 25.71
CA LYS A 375 17.12 2.71 26.49
C LYS A 375 17.15 3.57 27.74
N ASP A 376 17.47 2.96 28.89
CA ASP A 376 17.63 3.63 30.19
C ASP A 376 16.45 4.53 30.59
N GLY A 377 15.22 4.07 30.31
CA GLY A 377 13.99 4.84 30.57
C GLY A 377 13.73 6.01 29.60
N LYS A 378 14.53 6.12 28.54
CA LYS A 378 14.44 7.15 27.50
C LYS A 378 14.07 6.53 26.15
N LEU A 379 13.54 7.37 25.27
CA LEU A 379 13.48 7.09 23.84
C LEU A 379 14.59 7.86 23.15
N LEU A 380 15.48 7.15 22.48
CA LEU A 380 16.55 7.71 21.66
C LEU A 380 16.11 7.65 20.20
N PHE A 381 16.35 8.73 19.45
CA PHE A 381 16.07 8.81 18.02
C PHE A 381 17.31 9.29 17.27
N ARG A 382 17.62 8.65 16.15
CA ARG A 382 18.63 9.13 15.19
C ARG A 382 17.98 9.31 13.83
N VAL A 383 18.05 10.53 13.33
CA VAL A 383 17.40 10.95 12.09
C VAL A 383 18.45 11.55 11.16
N SER A 384 18.53 11.04 9.94
CA SER A 384 19.37 11.60 8.88
C SER A 384 18.50 12.05 7.73
N ILE A 385 18.63 13.32 7.33
CA ILE A 385 17.88 13.92 6.22
C ILE A 385 18.88 14.30 5.12
N PRO A 386 18.77 13.74 3.90
CA PRO A 386 19.72 14.01 2.82
C PRO A 386 19.72 15.47 2.37
N ALA A 387 20.83 15.91 1.77
CA ALA A 387 20.97 17.26 1.22
C ALA A 387 19.86 17.60 0.22
N ASN A 388 19.51 18.89 0.13
CA ASN A 388 18.47 19.40 -0.78
C ASN A 388 17.04 18.85 -0.51
N SER A 389 16.82 18.30 0.69
CA SER A 389 15.53 17.84 1.18
C SER A 389 15.24 18.38 2.58
N ASN A 390 14.00 18.23 3.06
CA ASN A 390 13.58 18.56 4.41
C ASN A 390 12.53 17.57 4.92
N ALA A 391 12.28 17.57 6.23
CA ALA A 391 11.27 16.70 6.83
C ALA A 391 10.46 17.38 7.93
N VAL A 392 9.19 16.99 8.03
CA VAL A 392 8.40 17.15 9.26
C VAL A 392 8.62 15.90 10.11
N VAL A 393 9.28 16.06 11.24
CA VAL A 393 9.62 14.98 12.16
C VAL A 393 8.64 14.99 13.33
N LYS A 394 7.98 13.85 13.57
CA LYS A 394 6.93 13.66 14.59
C LYS A 394 7.33 12.50 15.52
N LEU A 395 8.09 12.82 16.57
CA LEU A 395 8.62 11.79 17.48
C LEU A 395 7.67 11.58 18.67
N PRO A 396 7.44 10.33 19.10
CA PRO A 396 6.71 10.06 20.35
C PRO A 396 7.35 10.75 21.55
N ALA A 397 6.56 11.62 22.21
CA ALA A 397 6.93 12.32 23.42
C ALA A 397 5.67 12.85 24.13
N ALA A 398 5.51 12.52 25.40
CA ALA A 398 4.39 13.02 26.19
C ALA A 398 4.50 14.54 26.39
N LYS A 399 3.35 15.21 26.53
CA LYS A 399 3.34 16.65 26.84
C LYS A 399 4.09 16.90 28.16
N GLY A 400 5.05 17.82 28.12
CA GLY A 400 5.91 18.14 29.26
C GLY A 400 7.21 17.33 29.33
N SER A 401 7.43 16.36 28.44
CA SER A 401 8.72 15.69 28.29
C SER A 401 9.82 16.69 27.95
N VAL A 402 11.02 16.46 28.51
CA VAL A 402 12.23 17.19 28.13
C VAL A 402 12.75 16.58 26.83
N ILE A 403 12.84 17.42 25.80
CA ILE A 403 13.42 17.05 24.50
C ILE A 403 14.85 17.58 24.44
N THR A 404 15.78 16.70 24.08
CA THR A 404 17.19 17.08 23.90
C THR A 404 17.67 16.73 22.50
N GLU A 405 18.59 17.53 21.97
CA GLU A 405 19.34 17.27 20.74
C GLU A 405 20.84 17.26 21.09
N GLY A 406 21.53 16.16 20.79
CA GLY A 406 22.96 16.02 21.16
C GLY A 406 23.23 16.23 22.66
N GLY A 407 22.25 15.86 23.51
CA GLY A 407 22.32 16.02 24.97
C GLY A 407 21.98 17.41 25.51
N LYS A 408 21.65 18.39 24.66
CA LYS A 408 21.25 19.74 25.08
C LYS A 408 19.74 19.93 24.93
N PRO A 409 19.05 20.61 25.87
CA PRO A 409 17.62 20.91 25.72
C PRO A 409 17.35 21.69 24.42
N VAL A 410 16.35 21.25 23.67
CA VAL A 410 15.86 21.96 22.48
C VAL A 410 15.03 23.17 22.93
N ASP A 411 15.19 24.32 22.27
CA ASP A 411 14.37 25.51 22.54
C ASP A 411 12.87 25.16 22.30
N PRO A 412 11.97 25.38 23.28
CA PRO A 412 10.53 25.15 23.12
C PRO A 412 9.89 25.85 21.93
N LYS A 413 10.52 26.87 21.33
CA LYS A 413 10.05 27.53 20.10
C LYS A 413 10.32 26.72 18.82
N GLN A 414 11.21 25.73 18.88
CA GLN A 414 11.61 24.91 17.73
C GLN A 414 10.73 23.68 17.53
N PHE A 415 9.79 23.41 18.45
CA PHE A 415 8.89 22.29 18.35
C PHE A 415 7.48 22.60 18.87
N GLN A 416 6.54 21.74 18.52
CA GLN A 416 5.16 21.78 19.01
C GLN A 416 4.76 20.41 19.54
N PHE A 417 3.83 20.38 20.50
CA PHE A 417 3.22 19.12 20.94
C PHE A 417 1.86 18.92 20.27
N ASP A 418 1.63 17.73 19.74
CA ASP A 418 0.35 17.28 19.21
C ASP A 418 0.21 15.78 19.46
N ASN A 419 -0.91 15.34 20.06
CA ASN A 419 -1.26 13.93 20.28
C ASN A 419 -0.08 13.03 20.73
N GLU A 420 0.53 13.36 21.88
CA GLU A 420 1.69 12.63 22.44
C GLU A 420 2.92 12.55 21.51
N ARG A 421 3.05 13.52 20.61
CA ARG A 421 4.22 13.69 19.75
C ARG A 421 4.78 15.08 19.86
N VAL A 422 6.09 15.16 19.69
CA VAL A 422 6.80 16.40 19.39
C VAL A 422 6.95 16.53 17.88
N ILE A 423 6.54 17.68 17.34
CA ILE A 423 6.60 18.01 15.91
C ILE A 423 7.72 19.04 15.70
N MET A 424 8.62 18.74 14.77
CA MET A 424 9.74 19.59 14.37
C MET A 424 9.83 19.70 12.84
N HIS A 425 10.25 20.85 12.35
CA HIS A 425 10.56 21.06 10.92
C HIS A 425 12.06 21.14 10.75
N LEU A 426 12.65 20.10 10.14
CA LEU A 426 14.10 19.95 10.03
C LEU A 426 14.55 20.08 8.57
N GLY A 427 15.71 20.70 8.37
CA GLY A 427 16.42 20.70 7.10
C GLY A 427 17.26 19.42 6.92
N SER A 428 18.19 19.45 5.96
CA SER A 428 19.17 18.37 5.80
C SER A 428 20.18 18.35 6.96
N GLY A 429 20.54 17.15 7.42
CA GLY A 429 21.51 16.97 8.49
C GLY A 429 21.31 15.65 9.24
N ASP A 430 22.19 15.43 10.20
CA ASP A 430 22.11 14.32 11.15
C ASP A 430 21.70 14.87 12.52
N TYR A 431 20.67 14.28 13.09
CA TYR A 431 20.05 14.70 14.34
C TYR A 431 20.00 13.51 15.30
N GLU A 432 20.38 13.74 16.56
CA GLU A 432 20.19 12.77 17.65
C GLU A 432 19.30 13.40 18.71
N PHE A 433 18.07 12.89 18.84
CA PHE A 433 17.12 13.34 19.84
C PHE A 433 16.98 12.33 20.97
N SER A 434 16.65 12.82 22.17
CA SER A 434 16.07 11.96 23.20
C SER A 434 14.91 12.63 23.91
N SER A 435 13.92 11.80 24.28
CA SER A 435 12.79 12.20 25.11
C SER A 435 12.69 11.30 26.35
N PHE A 436 12.32 11.92 27.47
CA PHE A 436 12.03 11.25 28.73
C PHE A 436 10.97 12.04 29.50
N LYS A 437 10.32 11.36 30.45
CA LYS A 437 9.37 12.01 31.37
C LYS A 437 10.09 12.74 32.48
#